data_AF-A0A232EUK9-F1
#
_entry.id   AF-A0A232EUK9-F1
#
_cell.length_a   1.000
_cell.length_b   1.000
_cell.length_c   1.000
_cell.angle_alpha   90.00
_cell.angle_beta   90.00
_cell.angle_gamma   90.00
#
_symmetry.space_group_name_H-M   'P 1'
#
loop_
_entity.id
_entity.type
_entity.pdbx_description
1 polymer ?
#
loop_
_entity_poly.entity_id
_entity_poly.type
_entity_poly.pdbx_seq_one_letter_code
_entity_poly.pdbx_strand_id
1 'polypeptide(L)'
;MDHEDEFLNTFFTQVTQLCFDKAKESVEKERESCRSTQMGPWGMLLMHLPQIAVAERSYADLGFLHTKNKGFLRKDNSLKTMYESLKADLKRVEEMTRGTNAVGATVAEISYHLCQFITARIQLIDFYEKMYHMSISSKVMRHQELLLSIEGIIESHQLSCSYLALNTIKAALTLECEILMQLIKAYIEVQNWRFLPSLMALYGAQARMSAWERTLQNRETWKLGFGATFLKANQQPALYQWLVKLRAAVLAKFSFYFHTTLSQQASSGEMRSIMSKQATDYYHKLQSFQKKHDILAVVLVFDTRGMQDSGPGYRHPNREIDNTEDFLMAVSVPQTFSQKPFVHWDNIKKSIKERYADLIVMDKIIFNRDQSDFWIYAMYNVDPRMTFIVAYESCSKQKDKDAHVTTFITDMCLQMRCNKVFESLKLAK
;
A
#
# COMPACT_ATOMS: atom_id res chain seq x y z
N MET A 1 -33.62 12.16 -17.10
CA MET A 1 -32.72 12.44 -15.97
C MET A 1 -33.02 13.87 -15.62
N ASP A 2 -33.39 14.14 -14.38
CA ASP A 2 -33.78 15.48 -13.96
C ASP A 2 -32.54 16.39 -13.96
N HIS A 3 -32.73 17.71 -14.14
CA HIS A 3 -31.63 18.69 -14.28
C HIS A 3 -30.64 18.61 -13.11
N GLU A 4 -31.16 18.44 -11.89
CA GLU A 4 -30.39 18.28 -10.66
C GLU A 4 -29.47 17.05 -10.68
N ASP A 5 -29.94 15.92 -11.22
CA ASP A 5 -29.16 14.68 -11.32
C ASP A 5 -27.99 14.82 -12.29
N GLU A 6 -28.24 15.46 -13.43
CA GLU A 6 -27.20 15.71 -14.44
C GLU A 6 -26.13 16.65 -13.89
N PHE A 7 -26.55 17.70 -13.16
CA PHE A 7 -25.65 18.61 -12.48
C PHE A 7 -24.77 17.89 -11.45
N LEU A 8 -25.36 17.08 -10.56
CA LEU A 8 -24.61 16.37 -9.52
C LEU A 8 -23.65 15.35 -10.10
N ASN A 9 -24.10 14.59 -11.09
CA ASN A 9 -23.23 13.64 -11.78
C ASN A 9 -22.01 14.35 -12.38
N THR A 10 -22.22 15.49 -13.03
CA THR A 10 -21.15 16.32 -13.59
C THR A 10 -20.21 16.84 -12.49
N PHE A 11 -20.77 17.39 -11.41
CA PHE A 11 -20.00 17.90 -10.27
C PHE A 11 -19.11 16.80 -9.65
N PHE A 12 -19.68 15.64 -9.33
CA PHE A 12 -18.95 14.54 -8.70
C PHE A 12 -17.95 13.88 -9.67
N THR A 13 -18.26 13.84 -10.96
CA THR A 13 -17.29 13.47 -11.99
C THR A 13 -16.08 14.39 -11.96
N GLN A 14 -16.29 15.71 -11.92
CA GLN A 14 -15.20 16.69 -11.85
C GLN A 14 -14.39 16.54 -10.56
N VAL A 15 -15.03 16.29 -9.41
CA VAL A 15 -14.35 16.02 -8.13
C VAL A 15 -13.47 14.76 -8.22
N THR A 16 -13.99 13.64 -8.73
CA THR A 16 -13.23 12.39 -8.90
C THR A 16 -12.08 12.53 -9.89
N GLN A 17 -12.23 13.39 -10.91
CA GLN A 17 -11.19 13.73 -11.88
C GLN A 17 -10.22 14.81 -11.38
N LEU A 18 -10.31 15.21 -10.11
CA LEU A 18 -9.47 16.25 -9.47
C LEU A 18 -9.60 17.64 -10.11
N CYS A 19 -10.66 17.87 -10.86
CA CYS A 19 -10.98 19.15 -11.48
C CYS A 19 -11.71 20.05 -10.48
N PHE A 20 -11.14 20.23 -9.27
CA PHE A 20 -11.80 20.87 -8.13
C PHE A 20 -12.21 22.32 -8.40
N ASP A 21 -11.40 23.06 -9.16
CA ASP A 21 -11.70 24.46 -9.48
C ASP A 21 -12.87 24.54 -10.47
N LYS A 22 -12.90 23.69 -11.52
CA LYS A 22 -14.06 23.54 -12.42
C LYS A 22 -15.33 23.11 -11.67
N ALA A 23 -15.20 22.22 -10.69
CA ALA A 23 -16.32 21.78 -9.85
C ALA A 23 -16.95 22.93 -9.07
N LYS A 24 -16.12 23.78 -8.47
CA LYS A 24 -16.58 24.99 -7.75
C LYS A 24 -17.20 26.01 -8.69
N GLU A 25 -16.56 26.29 -9.83
CA GLU A 25 -17.11 27.20 -10.83
C GLU A 25 -18.49 26.74 -11.34
N SER A 26 -18.68 25.43 -11.53
CA SER A 26 -19.95 24.86 -11.93
C SER A 26 -21.04 25.10 -10.88
N VAL A 27 -20.70 24.97 -9.59
CA VAL A 27 -21.62 25.30 -8.49
C VAL A 27 -21.98 26.78 -8.45
N GLU A 28 -21.02 27.69 -8.64
CA GLU A 28 -21.34 29.13 -8.64
C GLU A 28 -22.26 29.51 -9.82
N LYS A 29 -22.02 28.96 -11.01
CA LYS A 29 -22.91 29.14 -12.18
C LYS A 29 -24.33 28.65 -11.90
N GLU A 30 -24.46 27.48 -11.27
CA GLU A 30 -25.77 26.92 -10.90
C GLU A 30 -26.48 27.81 -9.87
N ARG A 31 -25.76 28.33 -8.87
CA ARG A 31 -26.30 29.27 -7.87
C ARG A 31 -26.74 30.60 -8.49
N GLU A 32 -26.07 31.05 -9.55
CA GLU A 32 -26.47 32.25 -10.31
C GLU A 32 -27.71 32.01 -11.17
N SER A 33 -27.83 30.83 -11.77
CA SER A 33 -29.00 30.42 -12.55
C SER A 33 -30.25 30.29 -11.66
N CYS A 34 -30.09 29.81 -10.43
CA CYS A 34 -31.18 29.59 -9.47
C CYS A 34 -31.38 30.75 -8.47
N ARG A 35 -31.03 32.00 -8.82
CA ARG A 35 -31.12 33.17 -7.92
C ARG A 35 -32.48 33.35 -7.24
N SER A 36 -33.59 33.02 -7.91
CA SER A 36 -34.95 33.07 -7.33
C SER A 36 -35.27 31.95 -6.34
N THR A 37 -34.48 30.87 -6.34
CA THR A 37 -34.75 29.61 -5.63
C THR A 37 -33.67 29.27 -4.59
N GLN A 38 -32.78 30.23 -4.28
CA GLN A 38 -31.63 30.04 -3.37
C GLN A 38 -32.01 29.62 -1.94
N MET A 39 -33.25 29.90 -1.50
CA MET A 39 -33.76 29.47 -0.19
C MET A 39 -34.49 28.10 -0.22
N GLY A 40 -34.59 27.46 -1.39
CA GLY A 40 -35.22 26.14 -1.53
C GLY A 40 -34.27 24.98 -1.21
N PRO A 41 -34.79 23.73 -1.16
CA PRO A 41 -34.00 22.53 -0.87
C PRO A 41 -32.73 22.40 -1.70
N TRP A 42 -32.81 22.69 -3.00
CA TRP A 42 -31.66 22.65 -3.91
C TRP A 42 -30.56 23.66 -3.53
N GLY A 43 -30.97 24.89 -3.23
CA GLY A 43 -30.05 25.94 -2.77
C GLY A 43 -29.30 25.54 -1.51
N MET A 44 -29.95 24.86 -0.56
CA MET A 44 -29.31 24.37 0.66
C MET A 44 -28.19 23.36 0.36
N LEU A 45 -28.40 22.43 -0.58
CA LEU A 45 -27.37 21.47 -0.99
C LEU A 45 -26.20 22.16 -1.70
N LEU A 46 -26.49 23.08 -2.62
CA LEU A 46 -25.47 23.83 -3.39
C LEU A 46 -24.50 24.61 -2.47
N MET A 47 -24.93 25.04 -1.28
CA MET A 47 -24.06 25.69 -0.29
C MET A 47 -22.91 24.82 0.18
N HIS A 48 -23.07 23.49 0.18
CA HIS A 48 -22.12 22.54 0.77
C HIS A 48 -21.22 21.85 -0.27
N LEU A 49 -21.63 21.77 -1.53
CA LEU A 49 -20.83 21.14 -2.60
C LEU A 49 -19.41 21.73 -2.75
N PRO A 50 -19.19 23.06 -2.69
CA PRO A 50 -17.83 23.62 -2.78
C PRO A 50 -16.92 23.15 -1.64
N GLN A 51 -17.46 22.91 -0.45
CA GLN A 51 -16.71 22.41 0.71
C GLN A 51 -16.31 20.94 0.50
N ILE A 52 -17.18 20.11 -0.12
CA ILE A 52 -16.81 18.73 -0.51
C ILE A 52 -15.59 18.77 -1.43
N ALA A 53 -15.59 19.63 -2.46
CA ALA A 53 -14.46 19.74 -3.38
C ALA A 53 -13.16 20.18 -2.68
N VAL A 54 -13.23 21.06 -1.67
CA VAL A 54 -12.06 21.44 -0.85
C VAL A 54 -11.57 20.26 -0.02
N ALA A 55 -12.48 19.54 0.64
CA ALA A 55 -12.15 18.41 1.49
C ALA A 55 -11.49 17.28 0.68
N GLU A 56 -12.08 16.89 -0.46
CA GLU A 56 -11.55 15.84 -1.33
C GLU A 56 -10.19 16.22 -1.94
N ARG A 57 -9.96 17.50 -2.29
CA ARG A 57 -8.63 17.98 -2.73
C ARG A 57 -7.59 17.77 -1.64
N SER A 58 -7.90 18.24 -0.43
CA SER A 58 -7.02 18.06 0.74
C SER A 58 -6.78 16.57 1.02
N TYR A 59 -7.80 15.72 0.90
CA TYR A 59 -7.68 14.28 1.08
C TYR A 59 -6.74 13.63 0.07
N ALA A 60 -6.91 13.94 -1.22
CA ALA A 60 -6.07 13.43 -2.31
C ALA A 60 -4.58 13.82 -2.15
N ASP A 61 -4.34 14.97 -1.53
CA ASP A 61 -3.01 15.50 -1.18
C ASP A 61 -2.51 15.03 0.21
N LEU A 62 -3.18 14.05 0.83
CA LEU A 62 -2.84 13.53 2.17
C LEU A 62 -2.86 14.59 3.28
N GLY A 63 -3.68 15.63 3.13
CA GLY A 63 -3.81 16.78 4.04
C GLY A 63 -4.11 16.41 5.49
N PHE A 64 -4.72 15.26 5.74
CA PHE A 64 -4.98 14.73 7.08
C PHE A 64 -3.70 14.31 7.84
N LEU A 65 -2.62 13.93 7.15
CA LEU A 65 -1.33 13.61 7.77
C LEU A 65 -0.40 14.83 7.92
N HIS A 66 -0.78 15.96 7.31
CA HIS A 66 -0.04 17.20 7.40
C HIS A 66 -0.39 17.92 8.71
N THR A 67 0.41 17.69 9.75
CA THR A 67 0.54 18.65 10.84
C THR A 67 1.27 19.88 10.31
N LYS A 68 0.57 20.78 9.59
CA LYS A 68 1.11 22.12 9.33
C LYS A 68 1.57 22.67 10.68
N ASN A 69 2.81 23.17 10.72
CA ASN A 69 3.47 23.68 11.92
C ASN A 69 2.45 24.35 12.84
N LYS A 70 2.39 23.88 14.09
CA LYS A 70 1.61 24.46 15.18
C LYS A 70 2.06 25.91 15.41
N GLY A 71 1.60 26.82 14.56
CA GLY A 71 1.68 28.25 14.79
C GLY A 71 0.80 28.54 16.00
N PHE A 72 1.41 29.07 17.05
CA PHE A 72 0.76 29.51 18.27
C PHE A 72 -0.58 30.21 17.90
N LEU A 73 -1.69 29.75 18.47
CA LEU A 73 -3.06 30.31 18.38
C LEU A 73 -3.98 29.94 17.20
N ARG A 74 -3.64 29.02 16.28
CA ARG A 74 -4.65 28.49 15.32
C ARG A 74 -5.38 27.26 15.86
N LYS A 75 -6.70 27.37 16.00
CA LYS A 75 -7.63 26.27 16.30
C LYS A 75 -7.39 25.09 15.36
N ASP A 76 -7.31 23.88 15.93
CA ASP A 76 -7.08 22.61 15.23
C ASP A 76 -8.19 22.30 14.21
N ASN A 77 -8.11 22.87 13.00
CA ASN A 77 -8.97 22.43 11.88
C ASN A 77 -8.25 21.33 11.11
N SER A 78 -8.23 20.13 11.67
CA SER A 78 -7.81 18.92 10.94
C SER A 78 -8.78 18.66 9.78
N LEU A 79 -8.32 17.99 8.71
CA LEU A 79 -9.20 17.59 7.61
C LEU A 79 -10.37 16.71 8.11
N LYS A 80 -10.12 15.87 9.12
CA LYS A 80 -11.17 15.08 9.78
C LYS A 80 -12.28 15.98 10.35
N THR A 81 -11.92 17.05 11.06
CA THR A 81 -12.87 18.03 11.60
C THR A 81 -13.69 18.72 10.51
N MET A 82 -13.08 18.98 9.34
CA MET A 82 -13.81 19.53 8.18
C MET A 82 -14.88 18.55 7.67
N TYR A 83 -14.54 17.27 7.54
CA TYR A 83 -15.50 16.23 7.17
C TYR A 83 -16.60 16.05 8.23
N GLU A 84 -16.26 16.09 9.52
CA GLU A 84 -17.23 16.00 10.62
C GLU A 84 -18.23 17.17 10.60
N SER A 85 -17.76 18.40 10.38
CA SER A 85 -18.64 19.58 10.22
C SER A 85 -19.55 19.42 9.02
N LEU A 86 -18.99 19.02 7.87
CA LEU A 86 -19.73 18.84 6.62
C LEU A 86 -20.80 17.75 6.76
N LYS A 87 -20.50 16.65 7.44
CA LYS A 87 -21.48 15.60 7.77
C LYS A 87 -22.62 16.13 8.64
N ALA A 88 -22.31 16.92 9.67
CA ALA A 88 -23.33 17.50 10.54
C ALA A 88 -24.25 18.47 9.77
N ASP A 89 -23.67 19.28 8.88
CA ASP A 89 -24.43 20.22 8.06
C ASP A 89 -25.31 19.50 7.02
N LEU A 90 -24.79 18.49 6.32
CA LEU A 90 -25.56 17.68 5.37
C LEU A 90 -26.70 16.91 6.05
N LYS A 91 -26.49 16.43 7.28
CA LYS A 91 -27.56 15.81 8.08
C LYS A 91 -28.67 16.81 8.40
N ARG A 92 -28.32 18.07 8.69
CA ARG A 92 -29.31 19.14 8.87
C ARG A 92 -30.08 19.41 7.57
N VAL A 93 -29.39 19.44 6.43
CA VAL A 93 -30.03 19.59 5.11
C VAL A 93 -30.99 18.43 4.83
N GLU A 94 -30.58 17.20 5.09
CA GLU A 94 -31.44 16.01 4.98
C GLU A 94 -32.73 16.17 5.80
N GLU A 95 -32.61 16.54 7.07
CA GLU A 95 -33.75 16.72 7.98
C GLU A 95 -34.69 17.86 7.54
N MET A 96 -34.14 18.98 7.06
CA MET A 96 -34.92 20.16 6.65
C MET A 96 -35.61 20.01 5.30
N THR A 97 -35.12 19.13 4.43
CA THR A 97 -35.62 18.99 3.05
C THR A 97 -36.53 17.78 2.87
N ARG A 98 -36.42 16.78 3.75
CA ARG A 98 -37.27 15.58 3.75
C ARG A 98 -38.75 15.95 3.83
N GLY A 99 -39.54 15.45 2.87
CA GLY A 99 -41.00 15.60 2.85
C GLY A 99 -41.51 16.98 2.39
N THR A 100 -40.64 17.83 1.81
CA THR A 100 -41.05 19.16 1.32
C THR A 100 -41.68 19.11 -0.08
N ASN A 101 -40.91 18.81 -1.11
CA ASN A 101 -41.36 18.59 -2.49
C ASN A 101 -40.48 17.51 -3.16
N ALA A 102 -40.70 17.22 -4.45
CA ALA A 102 -39.91 16.23 -5.18
C ALA A 102 -38.40 16.53 -5.11
N VAL A 103 -38.01 17.79 -5.33
CA VAL A 103 -36.61 18.25 -5.23
C VAL A 103 -36.06 18.06 -3.81
N GLY A 104 -36.85 18.32 -2.79
CA GLY A 104 -36.48 18.12 -1.40
C GLY A 104 -36.33 16.65 -1.00
N ALA A 105 -37.13 15.75 -1.58
CA ALA A 105 -36.94 14.32 -1.42
C ALA A 105 -35.60 13.86 -2.02
N THR A 106 -35.30 14.32 -3.24
CA THR A 106 -34.01 14.08 -3.91
C THR A 106 -32.83 14.61 -3.08
N VAL A 107 -32.89 15.87 -2.65
CA VAL A 107 -31.85 16.49 -1.81
C VAL A 107 -31.65 15.73 -0.50
N ALA A 108 -32.74 15.30 0.15
CA ALA A 108 -32.63 14.51 1.39
C ALA A 108 -31.93 13.16 1.15
N GLU A 109 -32.27 12.47 0.07
CA GLU A 109 -31.65 11.18 -0.30
C GLU A 109 -30.15 11.33 -0.64
N ILE A 110 -29.79 12.37 -1.39
CA ILE A 110 -28.39 12.66 -1.73
C ILE A 110 -27.61 13.02 -0.46
N SER A 111 -28.14 13.90 0.39
CA SER A 111 -27.50 14.31 1.65
C SER A 111 -27.26 13.11 2.58
N TYR A 112 -28.21 12.18 2.66
CA TYR A 112 -28.05 10.92 3.38
C TYR A 112 -26.86 10.09 2.84
N HIS A 113 -26.80 9.89 1.52
CA HIS A 113 -25.71 9.14 0.90
C HIS A 113 -24.35 9.83 1.00
N LEU A 114 -24.32 11.17 0.92
CA LEU A 114 -23.10 11.94 1.16
C LEU A 114 -22.61 11.82 2.60
N CYS A 115 -23.53 11.74 3.58
CA CYS A 115 -23.15 11.44 4.97
C CYS A 115 -22.50 10.06 5.11
N GLN A 116 -22.96 9.05 4.37
CA GLN A 116 -22.31 7.74 4.32
C GLN A 116 -20.92 7.82 3.68
N PHE A 117 -20.79 8.49 2.53
CA PHE A 117 -19.51 8.73 1.87
C PHE A 117 -18.49 9.41 2.81
N ILE A 118 -18.91 10.49 3.46
CA ILE A 118 -18.06 11.23 4.40
C ILE A 118 -17.67 10.36 5.60
N THR A 119 -18.56 9.50 6.06
CA THR A 119 -18.24 8.54 7.14
C THR A 119 -17.15 7.57 6.69
N ALA A 120 -17.23 7.03 5.49
CA ALA A 120 -16.19 6.16 4.93
C ALA A 120 -14.85 6.90 4.80
N ARG A 121 -14.86 8.17 4.36
CA ARG A 121 -13.66 9.02 4.29
C ARG A 121 -13.01 9.23 5.66
N ILE A 122 -13.79 9.51 6.69
CA ILE A 122 -13.27 9.65 8.07
C ILE A 122 -12.63 8.33 8.54
N GLN A 123 -13.27 7.19 8.29
CA GLN A 123 -12.70 5.88 8.64
C GLN A 123 -11.40 5.58 7.87
N LEU A 124 -11.31 5.99 6.60
CA LEU A 124 -10.07 5.86 5.83
C LEU A 124 -8.96 6.78 6.34
N ILE A 125 -9.28 8.00 6.76
CA ILE A 125 -8.30 8.88 7.45
C ILE A 125 -7.74 8.15 8.68
N ASP A 126 -8.61 7.62 9.54
CA ASP A 126 -8.21 6.88 10.74
C ASP A 126 -7.37 5.64 10.40
N PHE A 127 -7.71 4.95 9.31
CA PHE A 127 -6.96 3.81 8.81
C PHE A 127 -5.54 4.20 8.35
N TYR A 128 -5.39 5.27 7.57
CA TYR A 128 -4.08 5.76 7.15
C TYR A 128 -3.23 6.27 8.33
N GLU A 129 -3.84 6.98 9.29
CA GLU A 129 -3.17 7.41 10.51
C GLU A 129 -2.70 6.21 11.33
N LYS A 130 -3.55 5.21 11.53
CA LYS A 130 -3.19 3.94 12.19
C LYS A 130 -2.00 3.28 11.49
N MET A 131 -2.05 3.17 10.17
CA MET A 131 -0.98 2.58 9.36
C MET A 131 0.35 3.32 9.52
N TYR A 132 0.32 4.65 9.44
CA TYR A 132 1.50 5.49 9.66
C TYR A 132 2.04 5.33 11.08
N HIS A 133 1.18 5.40 12.11
CA HIS A 133 1.59 5.25 13.51
C HIS A 133 2.20 3.88 13.80
N MET A 134 1.65 2.81 13.24
CA MET A 134 2.23 1.47 13.36
C MET A 134 3.64 1.41 12.75
N SER A 135 3.89 2.12 11.64
CA SER A 135 5.18 2.10 10.95
C SER A 135 6.31 2.77 11.71
N ILE A 136 6.00 3.83 12.47
CA ILE A 136 6.98 4.57 13.30
C ILE A 136 7.17 3.96 14.69
N SER A 137 6.15 3.30 15.24
CA SER A 137 6.16 2.79 16.61
C SER A 137 6.72 1.38 16.72
N SER A 138 6.67 0.60 15.64
CA SER A 138 7.10 -0.79 15.63
C SER A 138 8.02 -1.10 14.46
N LYS A 139 9.08 -1.88 14.73
CA LYS A 139 9.92 -2.47 13.67
C LYS A 139 9.12 -3.47 12.82
N VAL A 140 8.10 -4.11 13.40
CA VAL A 140 7.27 -5.13 12.76
C VAL A 140 5.83 -4.65 12.69
N MET A 141 5.35 -4.46 11.46
CA MET A 141 3.99 -4.04 11.18
C MET A 141 3.01 -5.21 11.35
N ARG A 142 1.87 -4.98 12.01
CA ARG A 142 0.80 -5.98 12.17
C ARG A 142 -0.17 -5.91 10.99
N HIS A 143 0.27 -6.42 9.84
CA HIS A 143 -0.50 -6.30 8.59
C HIS A 143 -1.87 -6.99 8.63
N GLN A 144 -2.01 -8.09 9.38
CA GLN A 144 -3.30 -8.77 9.54
C GLN A 144 -4.36 -7.86 10.18
N GLU A 145 -3.97 -7.05 11.17
CA GLU A 145 -4.89 -6.08 11.80
C GLU A 145 -5.29 -4.95 10.84
N LEU A 146 -4.40 -4.58 9.91
CA LEU A 146 -4.72 -3.61 8.86
C LEU A 146 -5.66 -4.22 7.83
N LEU A 147 -5.45 -5.48 7.44
CA LEU A 147 -6.32 -6.17 6.49
C LEU A 147 -7.77 -6.26 7.03
N LEU A 148 -7.93 -6.73 8.26
CA LEU A 148 -9.25 -6.80 8.91
C LEU A 148 -9.91 -5.42 9.02
N SER A 149 -9.11 -4.38 9.27
CA SER A 149 -9.62 -3.00 9.37
C SER A 149 -10.16 -2.49 8.03
N ILE A 150 -9.46 -2.72 6.91
CA ILE A 150 -9.94 -2.25 5.60
C ILE A 150 -11.10 -3.10 5.07
N GLU A 151 -11.10 -4.41 5.35
CA GLU A 151 -12.22 -5.30 5.05
C GLU A 151 -13.51 -4.84 5.77
N GLY A 152 -13.40 -4.48 7.05
CA GLY A 152 -14.53 -3.94 7.81
C GLY A 152 -15.07 -2.61 7.28
N ILE A 153 -14.20 -1.73 6.76
CA ILE A 153 -14.63 -0.48 6.10
C ILE A 153 -15.38 -0.79 4.80
N ILE A 154 -14.87 -1.71 3.98
CA ILE A 154 -15.50 -2.14 2.72
C ILE A 154 -16.90 -2.71 2.99
N GLU A 155 -17.00 -3.63 3.95
CA GLU A 155 -18.27 -4.29 4.30
C GLU A 155 -19.29 -3.27 4.84
N SER A 156 -18.87 -2.37 5.72
CA SER A 156 -19.73 -1.32 6.30
C SER A 156 -20.32 -0.36 5.25
N HIS A 157 -19.66 -0.21 4.10
CA HIS A 157 -20.00 0.78 3.08
C HIS A 157 -20.36 0.18 1.71
N GLN A 158 -20.53 -1.13 1.60
CA GLN A 158 -20.85 -1.81 0.33
C GLN A 158 -22.13 -1.27 -0.35
N LEU A 159 -23.14 -0.97 0.47
CA LEU A 159 -24.43 -0.42 0.02
C LEU A 159 -24.49 1.12 0.07
N SER A 160 -23.42 1.79 0.48
CA SER A 160 -23.39 3.25 0.52
C SER A 160 -23.40 3.85 -0.89
N CYS A 161 -23.85 5.10 -1.00
CA CYS A 161 -23.87 5.89 -2.25
C CYS A 161 -24.59 5.18 -3.42
N SER A 162 -25.73 4.54 -3.17
CA SER A 162 -26.51 3.86 -4.23
C SER A 162 -27.21 4.82 -5.19
N TYR A 163 -27.27 6.11 -4.86
CA TYR A 163 -27.84 7.13 -5.72
C TYR A 163 -27.02 7.32 -7.01
N LEU A 164 -27.69 7.32 -8.17
CA LEU A 164 -27.05 7.27 -9.47
C LEU A 164 -26.04 8.42 -9.69
N ALA A 165 -26.39 9.64 -9.27
CA ALA A 165 -25.52 10.81 -9.42
C ALA A 165 -24.23 10.73 -8.58
N LEU A 166 -24.14 9.81 -7.61
CA LEU A 166 -22.98 9.60 -6.75
C LEU A 166 -22.11 8.42 -7.19
N ASN A 167 -22.44 7.75 -8.30
CA ASN A 167 -21.71 6.56 -8.75
C ASN A 167 -20.22 6.79 -8.99
N THR A 168 -19.83 7.99 -9.42
CA THR A 168 -18.43 8.32 -9.71
C THR A 168 -17.58 8.42 -8.43
N ILE A 169 -18.09 9.09 -7.39
CA ILE A 169 -17.42 9.12 -6.09
C ILE A 169 -17.45 7.76 -5.40
N LYS A 170 -18.53 6.99 -5.55
CA LYS A 170 -18.61 5.60 -5.07
C LYS A 170 -17.52 4.75 -5.71
N ALA A 171 -17.41 4.79 -7.03
CA ALA A 171 -16.39 4.03 -7.75
C ALA A 171 -14.97 4.41 -7.31
N ALA A 172 -14.68 5.70 -7.11
CA ALA A 172 -13.39 6.15 -6.62
C ALA A 172 -13.08 5.62 -5.20
N LEU A 173 -14.04 5.70 -4.29
CA LEU A 173 -13.93 5.15 -2.93
C LEU A 173 -13.69 3.64 -2.96
N THR A 174 -14.46 2.90 -3.76
CA THR A 174 -14.31 1.45 -3.91
C THR A 174 -12.93 1.09 -4.44
N LEU A 175 -12.46 1.77 -5.48
CA LEU A 175 -11.13 1.54 -6.05
C LEU A 175 -10.03 1.74 -4.99
N GLU A 176 -10.10 2.82 -4.22
CA GLU A 176 -9.14 3.10 -3.15
C GLU A 176 -9.10 1.98 -2.10
N CYS A 177 -10.26 1.62 -1.54
CA CYS A 177 -10.36 0.59 -0.52
C CYS A 177 -9.87 -0.77 -1.03
N GLU A 178 -10.27 -1.15 -2.24
CA GLU A 178 -9.88 -2.42 -2.82
C GLU A 178 -8.38 -2.47 -3.19
N ILE A 179 -7.79 -1.36 -3.65
CA ILE A 179 -6.34 -1.30 -3.89
C ILE A 179 -5.59 -1.51 -2.57
N LEU A 180 -5.98 -0.82 -1.51
CA LEU A 180 -5.39 -0.99 -0.17
C LEU A 180 -5.48 -2.44 0.30
N MET A 181 -6.68 -3.03 0.24
CA MET A 181 -6.93 -4.43 0.62
C MET A 181 -6.04 -5.38 -0.18
N GLN A 182 -5.99 -5.25 -1.51
CA GLN A 182 -5.20 -6.14 -2.36
C GLN A 182 -3.69 -5.98 -2.13
N LEU A 183 -3.19 -4.76 -1.87
CA LEU A 183 -1.77 -4.54 -1.58
C LEU A 183 -1.35 -5.12 -0.22
N ILE A 184 -2.19 -4.94 0.81
CA ILE A 184 -1.93 -5.51 2.15
C ILE A 184 -2.00 -7.04 2.08
N LYS A 185 -3.02 -7.58 1.40
CA LYS A 185 -3.15 -9.03 1.18
C LYS A 185 -1.94 -9.58 0.44
N ALA A 186 -1.54 -8.95 -0.67
CA ALA A 186 -0.34 -9.35 -1.41
C ALA A 186 0.89 -9.40 -0.49
N TYR A 187 1.09 -8.37 0.34
CA TYR A 187 2.20 -8.32 1.28
C TYR A 187 2.16 -9.50 2.27
N ILE A 188 1.02 -9.77 2.91
CA ILE A 188 0.85 -10.88 3.85
C ILE A 188 1.14 -12.23 3.18
N GLU A 189 0.59 -12.46 1.98
CA GLU A 189 0.81 -13.72 1.26
C GLU A 189 2.29 -13.90 0.87
N VAL A 190 3.00 -12.80 0.55
CA VAL A 190 4.45 -12.84 0.27
C VAL A 190 5.22 -13.26 1.52
N GLN A 191 4.88 -12.72 2.70
CA GLN A 191 5.51 -13.10 3.97
C GLN A 191 5.30 -14.58 4.33
N ASN A 192 4.17 -15.14 3.90
CA ASN A 192 3.84 -16.56 4.07
C ASN A 192 4.32 -17.44 2.91
N TRP A 193 5.08 -16.87 1.97
CA TRP A 193 5.65 -17.55 0.81
C TRP A 193 4.60 -18.31 -0.01
N ARG A 194 3.51 -17.62 -0.36
CA ARG A 194 2.39 -18.17 -1.15
C ARG A 194 2.34 -17.55 -2.54
N PHE A 195 3.00 -18.18 -3.50
CA PHE A 195 3.20 -17.63 -4.84
C PHE A 195 1.91 -17.15 -5.54
N LEU A 196 0.94 -18.05 -5.75
CA LEU A 196 -0.26 -17.72 -6.53
C LEU A 196 -1.17 -16.69 -5.82
N PRO A 197 -1.49 -16.82 -4.52
CA PRO A 197 -2.24 -15.80 -3.79
C PRO A 197 -1.60 -14.41 -3.85
N SER A 198 -0.27 -14.31 -3.66
CA SER A 198 0.46 -13.05 -3.80
C SER A 198 0.35 -12.45 -5.20
N LEU A 199 0.54 -13.28 -6.23
CA LEU A 199 0.48 -12.85 -7.63
C LEU A 199 -0.91 -12.33 -8.00
N MET A 200 -1.96 -13.06 -7.61
CA MET A 200 -3.35 -12.68 -7.88
C MET A 200 -3.71 -11.37 -7.18
N ALA A 201 -3.28 -11.17 -5.95
CA ALA A 201 -3.51 -9.94 -5.21
C ALA A 201 -2.76 -8.74 -5.85
N LEU A 202 -1.50 -8.93 -6.27
CA LEU A 202 -0.73 -7.90 -6.99
C LEU A 202 -1.39 -7.52 -8.33
N TYR A 203 -1.89 -8.52 -9.08
CA TYR A 203 -2.62 -8.30 -10.32
C TYR A 203 -3.94 -7.55 -10.06
N GLY A 204 -4.69 -7.97 -9.02
CA GLY A 204 -5.92 -7.33 -8.59
C GLY A 204 -5.74 -5.86 -8.21
N ALA A 205 -4.62 -5.52 -7.56
CA ALA A 205 -4.24 -4.13 -7.27
C ALA A 205 -3.90 -3.36 -8.56
N GLN A 206 -3.06 -3.92 -9.44
CA GLN A 206 -2.70 -3.28 -10.72
C GLN A 206 -3.91 -3.00 -11.61
N ALA A 207 -4.85 -3.93 -11.75
CA ALA A 207 -6.06 -3.72 -12.55
C ALA A 207 -6.87 -2.53 -12.04
N ARG A 208 -7.04 -2.42 -10.71
CA ARG A 208 -7.77 -1.31 -10.08
C ARG A 208 -7.03 0.02 -10.14
N MET A 209 -5.72 0.00 -9.94
CA MET A 209 -4.90 1.20 -10.09
C MET A 209 -4.99 1.76 -11.51
N SER A 210 -4.92 0.90 -12.54
CA SER A 210 -5.12 1.33 -13.93
C SER A 210 -6.55 1.81 -14.22
N ALA A 211 -7.55 1.25 -13.54
CA ALA A 211 -8.91 1.78 -13.63
C ALA A 211 -9.00 3.20 -13.05
N TRP A 212 -8.40 3.44 -11.87
CA TRP A 212 -8.34 4.76 -11.25
C TRP A 212 -7.51 5.74 -12.08
N GLU A 213 -6.34 5.34 -12.58
CA GLU A 213 -5.50 6.21 -13.40
C GLU A 213 -6.23 6.74 -14.64
N ARG A 214 -7.05 5.90 -15.29
CA ARG A 214 -7.88 6.32 -16.43
C ARG A 214 -8.91 7.38 -16.06
N THR A 215 -9.42 7.40 -14.83
CA THR A 215 -10.30 8.49 -14.37
C THR A 215 -9.53 9.76 -14.07
N LEU A 216 -8.26 9.67 -13.67
CA LEU A 216 -7.41 10.84 -13.42
C LEU A 216 -6.91 11.51 -14.71
N GLN A 217 -6.78 10.75 -15.80
CA GLN A 217 -6.34 11.24 -17.11
C GLN A 217 -7.46 12.00 -17.84
N ASN A 218 -7.80 13.20 -17.38
CA ASN A 218 -8.66 14.08 -18.18
C ASN A 218 -7.83 14.78 -19.28
N ARG A 219 -8.24 14.58 -20.54
CA ARG A 219 -7.49 14.98 -21.76
C ARG A 219 -7.54 16.48 -22.08
N GLU A 220 -8.38 17.26 -21.41
CA GLU A 220 -8.63 18.66 -21.78
C GLU A 220 -7.50 19.63 -21.41
N THR A 221 -6.81 19.39 -20.29
CA THR A 221 -5.66 20.19 -19.86
C THR A 221 -4.38 19.88 -20.63
N TRP A 222 -4.39 18.86 -21.51
CA TRP A 222 -3.21 18.44 -22.28
C TRP A 222 -3.03 19.21 -23.60
N LYS A 223 -4.05 19.96 -24.06
CA LYS A 223 -4.05 20.61 -25.38
C LYS A 223 -3.46 22.02 -25.45
N LEU A 224 -3.02 22.61 -24.33
CA LEU A 224 -2.55 24.01 -24.31
C LEU A 224 -1.11 24.21 -23.79
N GLY A 225 -0.24 23.21 -24.00
CA GLY A 225 1.15 23.28 -23.54
C GLY A 225 2.19 22.97 -24.62
N PHE A 226 2.25 23.75 -25.70
CA PHE A 226 3.46 23.82 -26.53
C PHE A 226 4.59 24.43 -25.67
N GLY A 227 5.31 23.59 -24.92
CA GLY A 227 6.43 24.02 -24.06
C GLY A 227 6.70 23.19 -22.79
N ALA A 228 6.09 22.02 -22.61
CA ALA A 228 6.15 21.23 -21.37
C ALA A 228 7.46 20.44 -21.14
N THR A 229 8.63 21.05 -21.35
CA THR A 229 9.93 20.41 -21.04
C THR A 229 10.59 20.95 -19.77
N PHE A 230 10.04 21.95 -19.06
CA PHE A 230 10.72 22.53 -17.89
C PHE A 230 9.89 22.78 -16.62
N LEU A 231 8.58 22.51 -16.61
CA LEU A 231 7.78 22.53 -15.38
C LEU A 231 6.88 21.28 -15.33
N LYS A 232 7.07 20.44 -14.32
CA LYS A 232 6.28 19.22 -14.05
C LYS A 232 4.80 19.59 -13.79
N ALA A 233 4.03 19.81 -14.84
CA ALA A 233 2.60 20.15 -14.77
C ALA A 233 1.68 18.92 -14.62
N ASN A 234 2.22 17.76 -14.24
CA ASN A 234 1.44 16.53 -14.06
C ASN A 234 1.90 15.82 -12.78
N GLN A 235 1.51 16.35 -11.62
CA GLN A 235 1.65 15.60 -10.37
C GLN A 235 0.34 14.85 -10.13
N GLN A 236 0.36 13.53 -10.29
CA GLN A 236 -0.68 12.65 -9.75
C GLN A 236 -0.90 12.99 -8.27
N PRO A 237 -2.09 12.81 -7.68
CA PRO A 237 -2.30 13.05 -6.26
C PRO A 237 -1.28 12.35 -5.38
N ALA A 238 -0.91 12.98 -4.27
CA ALA A 238 0.05 12.42 -3.32
C ALA A 238 -0.37 11.03 -2.84
N LEU A 239 -1.67 10.82 -2.61
CA LEU A 239 -2.22 9.51 -2.24
C LEU A 239 -1.97 8.45 -3.31
N TYR A 240 -2.28 8.76 -4.57
CA TYR A 240 -2.09 7.81 -5.68
C TYR A 240 -0.61 7.49 -5.89
N GLN A 241 0.26 8.50 -5.83
CA GLN A 241 1.72 8.31 -5.91
C GLN A 241 2.23 7.39 -4.78
N TRP A 242 1.70 7.56 -3.57
CA TRP A 242 2.05 6.69 -2.45
C TRP A 242 1.58 5.24 -2.68
N LEU A 243 0.37 5.02 -3.21
CA LEU A 243 -0.11 3.67 -3.58
C LEU A 243 0.79 3.01 -4.65
N VAL A 244 1.25 3.78 -5.64
CA VAL A 244 2.23 3.31 -6.65
C VAL A 244 3.53 2.88 -5.97
N LYS A 245 4.03 3.69 -5.04
CA LYS A 245 5.25 3.38 -4.28
C LYS A 245 5.09 2.12 -3.42
N LEU A 246 3.97 1.98 -2.71
CA LEU A 246 3.65 0.78 -1.92
C LEU A 246 3.65 -0.45 -2.81
N ARG A 247 2.90 -0.41 -3.93
CA ARG A 247 2.85 -1.52 -4.86
C ARG A 247 4.22 -1.90 -5.41
N ALA A 248 5.03 -0.92 -5.81
CA ALA A 248 6.37 -1.18 -6.34
C ALA A 248 7.26 -1.88 -5.30
N ALA A 249 7.16 -1.51 -4.02
CA ALA A 249 7.89 -2.15 -2.94
C ALA A 249 7.43 -3.59 -2.67
N VAL A 250 6.11 -3.84 -2.64
CA VAL A 250 5.54 -5.19 -2.50
C VAL A 250 5.96 -6.07 -3.69
N LEU A 251 5.94 -5.53 -4.91
CA LEU A 251 6.35 -6.24 -6.12
C LEU A 251 7.85 -6.60 -6.12
N ALA A 252 8.70 -5.68 -5.66
CA ALA A 252 10.13 -5.95 -5.51
C ALA A 252 10.38 -7.08 -4.49
N LYS A 253 9.65 -7.08 -3.36
CA LYS A 253 9.72 -8.16 -2.37
C LYS A 253 9.22 -9.50 -2.93
N PHE A 254 8.07 -9.50 -3.61
CA PHE A 254 7.53 -10.68 -4.31
C PHE A 254 8.57 -11.27 -5.27
N SER A 255 9.14 -10.41 -6.12
CA SER A 255 10.10 -10.83 -7.13
C SER A 255 11.38 -11.40 -6.55
N PHE A 256 11.80 -10.88 -5.39
CA PHE A 256 12.92 -11.43 -4.65
C PHE A 256 12.58 -12.81 -4.05
N TYR A 257 11.47 -12.93 -3.31
CA TYR A 257 11.09 -14.16 -2.60
C TYR A 257 10.78 -15.32 -3.54
N PHE A 258 10.33 -15.00 -4.75
CA PHE A 258 10.02 -15.98 -5.80
C PHE A 258 11.02 -15.92 -6.96
N HIS A 259 12.20 -15.31 -6.77
CA HIS A 259 13.20 -15.14 -7.83
C HIS A 259 13.54 -16.47 -8.52
N THR A 260 13.74 -17.54 -7.74
CA THR A 260 14.04 -18.87 -8.24
C THR A 260 12.95 -19.36 -9.20
N THR A 261 11.69 -19.30 -8.78
CA THR A 261 10.54 -19.71 -9.60
C THR A 261 10.40 -18.86 -10.85
N LEU A 262 10.52 -17.53 -10.72
CA LEU A 262 10.42 -16.60 -11.84
C LEU A 262 11.52 -16.86 -12.87
N SER A 263 12.75 -17.11 -12.42
CA SER A 263 13.89 -17.40 -13.29
C SER A 263 13.78 -18.74 -14.03
N GLN A 264 13.03 -19.70 -13.49
CA GLN A 264 12.75 -20.98 -14.16
C GLN A 264 11.65 -20.86 -15.21
N GLN A 265 10.79 -19.86 -15.10
CA GLN A 265 9.62 -19.65 -15.97
C GLN A 265 9.81 -18.51 -16.98
N ALA A 266 10.98 -17.86 -16.98
CA ALA A 266 11.31 -16.75 -17.86
C ALA A 266 12.69 -16.96 -18.49
N SER A 267 12.89 -16.48 -19.72
CA SER A 267 14.22 -16.41 -20.33
C SER A 267 15.12 -15.44 -19.56
N SER A 268 16.44 -15.55 -19.74
CA SER A 268 17.41 -14.64 -19.13
C SER A 268 17.25 -13.17 -19.57
N GLY A 269 16.71 -12.93 -20.77
CA GLY A 269 16.37 -11.60 -21.26
C GLY A 269 15.13 -11.04 -20.58
N GLU A 270 14.08 -11.84 -20.46
CA GLU A 270 12.84 -11.46 -19.76
C GLU A 270 13.09 -11.20 -18.28
N MET A 271 13.83 -12.07 -17.60
CA MET A 271 14.14 -11.89 -16.18
C MET A 271 14.89 -10.57 -15.94
N ARG A 272 15.88 -10.24 -16.78
CA ARG A 272 16.57 -8.93 -16.73
C ARG A 272 15.62 -7.77 -16.97
N SER A 273 14.69 -7.90 -17.92
CA SER A 273 13.69 -6.86 -18.16
C SER A 273 12.68 -6.72 -17.02
N ILE A 274 12.33 -7.80 -16.32
CA ILE A 274 11.42 -7.76 -15.16
C ILE A 274 12.14 -7.08 -14.00
N MET A 275 13.40 -7.44 -13.73
CA MET A 275 14.18 -6.86 -12.63
C MET A 275 14.51 -5.38 -12.87
N SER A 276 14.80 -4.96 -14.11
CA SER A 276 15.13 -3.56 -14.43
C SER A 276 13.96 -2.58 -14.24
N LYS A 277 12.72 -3.08 -14.27
CA LYS A 277 11.50 -2.29 -14.04
C LYS A 277 11.16 -2.15 -12.55
N GLN A 278 11.89 -2.80 -11.66
CA GLN A 278 11.62 -2.76 -10.22
C GLN A 278 12.19 -1.50 -9.61
N ALA A 279 11.51 -1.01 -8.56
CA ALA A 279 12.05 0.08 -7.75
C ALA A 279 13.40 -0.30 -7.11
N THR A 280 13.56 -1.58 -6.75
CA THR A 280 14.80 -2.12 -6.17
C THR A 280 15.00 -3.56 -6.63
N ASP A 281 16.16 -3.84 -7.25
CA ASP A 281 16.61 -5.21 -7.52
C ASP A 281 17.38 -5.76 -6.31
N TYR A 282 16.66 -6.47 -5.43
CA TYR A 282 17.28 -7.07 -4.23
C TYR A 282 18.23 -8.21 -4.60
N TYR A 283 17.94 -8.99 -5.64
CA TYR A 283 18.78 -10.13 -6.01
C TYR A 283 20.16 -9.66 -6.49
N HIS A 284 20.21 -8.62 -7.33
CA HIS A 284 21.46 -7.99 -7.74
C HIS A 284 22.24 -7.38 -6.57
N LYS A 285 21.56 -6.80 -5.57
CA LYS A 285 22.20 -6.30 -4.34
C LYS A 285 22.90 -7.45 -3.58
N LEU A 286 22.27 -8.62 -3.45
CA LEU A 286 22.89 -9.79 -2.85
C LEU A 286 24.14 -10.23 -3.62
N GLN A 287 24.04 -10.32 -4.95
CA GLN A 287 25.18 -10.70 -5.80
C GLN A 287 26.35 -9.72 -5.68
N SER A 288 26.05 -8.42 -5.65
CA SER A 288 27.05 -7.37 -5.52
C SER A 288 27.75 -7.42 -4.16
N PHE A 289 26.97 -7.61 -3.08
CA PHE A 289 27.51 -7.76 -1.73
C PHE A 289 28.38 -9.02 -1.60
N GLN A 290 27.89 -10.15 -2.12
CA GLN A 290 28.58 -11.44 -2.06
C GLN A 290 29.98 -11.37 -2.69
N LYS A 291 30.07 -10.80 -3.90
CA LYS A 291 31.35 -10.63 -4.61
C LYS A 291 32.26 -9.61 -3.95
N LYS A 292 31.71 -8.48 -3.48
CA LYS A 292 32.50 -7.37 -2.92
C LYS A 292 33.17 -7.73 -1.59
N HIS A 293 32.52 -8.53 -0.77
CA HIS A 293 32.95 -8.82 0.61
C HIS A 293 33.43 -10.27 0.81
N ASP A 294 33.63 -11.01 -0.28
CA ASP A 294 34.06 -12.41 -0.25
C ASP A 294 33.24 -13.26 0.73
N ILE A 295 31.94 -13.25 0.46
CA ILE A 295 30.93 -13.99 1.23
C ILE A 295 30.71 -15.33 0.54
N LEU A 296 30.63 -16.41 1.31
CA LEU A 296 30.34 -17.74 0.76
C LEU A 296 28.94 -17.77 0.15
N ALA A 297 27.93 -17.39 0.93
CA ALA A 297 26.56 -17.32 0.45
C ALA A 297 25.70 -16.32 1.23
N VAL A 298 24.70 -15.79 0.53
CA VAL A 298 23.56 -15.09 1.12
C VAL A 298 22.30 -15.86 0.77
N VAL A 299 21.56 -16.30 1.78
CA VAL A 299 20.38 -17.15 1.61
C VAL A 299 19.17 -16.61 2.36
N LEU A 300 17.99 -16.88 1.80
CA LEU A 300 16.72 -16.66 2.45
C LEU A 300 16.08 -18.01 2.75
N VAL A 301 15.78 -18.28 4.02
CA VAL A 301 15.24 -19.54 4.49
C VAL A 301 13.82 -19.34 5.02
N PHE A 302 12.89 -20.15 4.53
CA PHE A 302 11.51 -20.19 4.96
C PHE A 302 11.28 -21.32 5.97
N ASP A 303 10.56 -21.02 7.04
CA ASP A 303 10.09 -21.99 8.04
C ASP A 303 8.71 -22.53 7.66
N THR A 304 8.66 -23.79 7.22
CA THR A 304 7.45 -24.49 6.77
C THR A 304 6.66 -25.12 7.90
N ARG A 305 7.15 -25.12 9.14
CA ARG A 305 6.52 -25.84 10.25
C ARG A 305 5.11 -25.31 10.51
N GLY A 306 4.13 -26.21 10.46
CA GLY A 306 2.71 -25.88 10.63
C GLY A 306 2.07 -25.19 9.41
N MET A 307 2.73 -25.16 8.26
CA MET A 307 2.20 -24.59 7.02
C MET A 307 1.81 -25.70 6.03
N GLN A 308 0.63 -25.58 5.41
CA GLN A 308 0.13 -26.55 4.44
C GLN A 308 0.18 -26.07 2.98
N ASP A 309 0.06 -24.75 2.74
CA ASP A 309 -0.07 -24.16 1.40
C ASP A 309 1.06 -23.16 1.05
N SER A 310 2.23 -23.28 1.66
CA SER A 310 3.38 -22.41 1.38
C SER A 310 4.36 -23.08 0.42
N GLY A 311 4.94 -22.29 -0.48
CA GLY A 311 5.91 -22.80 -1.43
C GLY A 311 6.28 -21.83 -2.55
N PRO A 312 7.31 -22.21 -3.34
CA PRO A 312 7.89 -21.34 -4.36
C PRO A 312 6.95 -21.13 -5.56
N GLY A 313 5.94 -21.96 -5.76
CA GLY A 313 5.09 -21.94 -6.95
C GLY A 313 3.69 -22.50 -6.68
N TYR A 314 2.94 -22.71 -7.75
CA TYR A 314 1.59 -23.28 -7.67
C TYR A 314 1.63 -24.72 -7.16
N ARG A 315 0.84 -25.02 -6.13
CA ARG A 315 0.52 -26.37 -5.68
C ARG A 315 -0.95 -26.64 -5.96
N HIS A 316 -1.25 -27.78 -6.57
CA HIS A 316 -2.64 -28.17 -6.81
C HIS A 316 -3.32 -28.49 -5.47
N PRO A 317 -4.57 -28.02 -5.21
CA PRO A 317 -5.24 -28.21 -3.92
C PRO A 317 -5.39 -29.67 -3.47
N ASN A 318 -5.50 -30.59 -4.43
CA ASN A 318 -5.64 -32.04 -4.15
C ASN A 318 -4.30 -32.79 -4.10
N ARG A 319 -3.16 -32.09 -4.14
CA ARG A 319 -1.85 -32.75 -4.06
C ARG A 319 -1.57 -33.14 -2.61
N GLU A 320 -1.17 -34.38 -2.38
CA GLU A 320 -0.74 -34.83 -1.05
C GLU A 320 0.43 -33.99 -0.53
N ILE A 321 0.37 -33.65 0.76
CA ILE A 321 1.34 -32.78 1.42
C ILE A 321 2.58 -33.60 1.77
N ASP A 322 3.58 -33.60 0.88
CA ASP A 322 4.91 -34.18 1.12
C ASP A 322 5.80 -33.27 2.01
N ASN A 323 5.24 -32.50 2.95
CA ASN A 323 6.05 -31.62 3.83
C ASN A 323 6.80 -32.46 4.88
N THR A 324 7.90 -33.07 4.46
CA THR A 324 8.87 -33.75 5.33
C THR A 324 9.97 -32.80 5.81
N GLU A 325 10.17 -31.65 5.15
CA GLU A 325 11.21 -30.68 5.51
C GLU A 325 10.64 -29.49 6.29
N ASP A 326 11.22 -29.22 7.47
CA ASP A 326 10.90 -28.09 8.37
C ASP A 326 11.33 -26.71 7.83
N PHE A 327 12.29 -26.69 6.89
CA PHE A 327 12.85 -25.46 6.35
C PHE A 327 13.11 -25.62 4.86
N LEU A 328 12.90 -24.54 4.10
CA LEU A 328 13.16 -24.50 2.66
C LEU A 328 13.98 -23.26 2.29
N MET A 329 14.91 -23.41 1.34
CA MET A 329 15.68 -22.30 0.82
C MET A 329 14.89 -21.58 -0.27
N ALA A 330 14.40 -20.37 0.03
CA ALA A 330 13.63 -19.56 -0.90
C ALA A 330 14.51 -18.91 -1.96
N VAL A 331 15.65 -18.36 -1.53
CA VAL A 331 16.63 -17.66 -2.38
C VAL A 331 18.03 -18.04 -1.96
N SER A 332 18.93 -18.18 -2.95
CA SER A 332 20.35 -18.45 -2.73
C SER A 332 21.23 -17.66 -3.69
N VAL A 333 22.28 -17.04 -3.15
CA VAL A 333 23.33 -16.35 -3.90
C VAL A 333 24.69 -16.78 -3.35
N PRO A 334 25.54 -17.49 -4.14
CA PRO A 334 25.30 -17.94 -5.51
C PRO A 334 24.25 -19.07 -5.57
N GLN A 335 23.60 -19.25 -6.73
CA GLN A 335 22.62 -20.34 -6.93
C GLN A 335 23.24 -21.73 -6.75
N THR A 336 24.55 -21.88 -6.95
CA THR A 336 25.27 -23.13 -6.72
C THR A 336 25.29 -23.55 -5.26
N PHE A 337 25.12 -22.61 -4.31
CA PHE A 337 25.04 -22.94 -2.88
C PHE A 337 23.80 -23.76 -2.55
N SER A 338 22.76 -23.70 -3.40
CA SER A 338 21.57 -24.55 -3.27
C SER A 338 21.67 -25.88 -4.03
N GLN A 339 22.85 -26.27 -4.52
CA GLN A 339 23.07 -27.58 -5.17
C GLN A 339 23.60 -28.60 -4.16
N LYS A 340 23.15 -29.86 -4.27
CA LYS A 340 23.62 -30.96 -3.41
C LYS A 340 25.09 -31.30 -3.74
N PRO A 341 25.92 -31.66 -2.75
CA PRO A 341 25.62 -31.79 -1.31
C PRO A 341 25.61 -30.45 -0.55
N PHE A 342 24.63 -30.27 0.33
CA PHE A 342 24.48 -29.03 1.09
C PHE A 342 25.25 -29.06 2.42
N VAL A 343 26.57 -28.92 2.35
CA VAL A 343 27.44 -29.05 3.55
C VAL A 343 27.02 -28.12 4.71
N HIS A 344 26.51 -26.92 4.39
CA HIS A 344 26.10 -25.93 5.39
C HIS A 344 24.66 -26.07 5.88
N TRP A 345 23.82 -26.85 5.19
CA TRP A 345 22.37 -26.78 5.40
C TRP A 345 21.93 -27.33 6.74
N ASP A 346 22.54 -28.42 7.21
CA ASP A 346 22.21 -28.98 8.52
C ASP A 346 22.59 -28.03 9.67
N ASN A 347 23.74 -27.34 9.55
CA ASN A 347 24.16 -26.31 10.50
C ASN A 347 23.21 -25.12 10.51
N ILE A 348 22.74 -24.68 9.34
CA ILE A 348 21.75 -23.60 9.20
C ILE A 348 20.43 -24.01 9.86
N LYS A 349 19.87 -25.18 9.52
CA LYS A 349 18.61 -25.68 10.10
C LYS A 349 18.72 -25.78 11.62
N LYS A 350 19.81 -26.35 12.13
CA LYS A 350 20.08 -26.47 13.56
C LYS A 350 20.11 -25.10 14.23
N SER A 351 20.86 -24.16 13.64
CA SER A 351 21.00 -22.80 14.16
C SER A 351 19.66 -22.04 14.23
N ILE A 352 18.81 -22.16 13.21
CA ILE A 352 17.47 -21.55 13.21
C ILE A 352 16.61 -22.16 14.33
N LYS A 353 16.64 -23.48 14.52
CA LYS A 353 15.89 -24.16 15.59
C LYS A 353 16.33 -23.70 16.98
N GLU A 354 17.65 -23.69 17.23
CA GLU A 354 18.23 -23.33 18.53
C GLU A 354 18.04 -21.86 18.89
N ARG A 355 18.07 -20.96 17.89
CA ARG A 355 17.97 -19.50 18.08
C ARG A 355 16.59 -18.93 17.74
N TYR A 356 15.56 -19.78 17.60
CA TYR A 356 14.23 -19.35 17.20
C TYR A 356 13.64 -18.23 18.07
N ALA A 357 13.78 -18.34 19.39
CA ALA A 357 13.26 -17.36 20.34
C ALA A 357 13.97 -15.99 20.22
N ASP A 358 15.26 -15.96 19.86
CA ASP A 358 15.96 -14.71 19.59
C ASP A 358 15.56 -14.12 18.23
N LEU A 359 15.44 -14.98 17.21
CA LEU A 359 15.14 -14.58 15.83
C LEU A 359 13.74 -13.96 15.69
N ILE A 360 12.74 -14.46 16.42
CA ILE A 360 11.36 -13.95 16.34
C ILE A 360 11.21 -12.53 16.93
N VAL A 361 12.11 -12.12 17.83
CA VAL A 361 12.11 -10.78 18.44
C VAL A 361 12.54 -9.71 17.43
N MET A 362 13.36 -10.08 16.43
CA MET A 362 13.79 -9.20 15.34
C MET A 362 14.48 -7.90 15.82
N ASP A 363 15.17 -7.93 16.96
CA ASP A 363 15.84 -6.77 17.56
C ASP A 363 17.31 -6.64 17.15
N LYS A 364 18.02 -7.77 17.05
CA LYS A 364 19.46 -7.87 16.78
C LYS A 364 19.79 -9.01 15.80
N ILE A 365 20.95 -8.90 15.17
CA ILE A 365 21.50 -9.98 14.32
C ILE A 365 22.10 -11.05 15.22
N ILE A 366 21.85 -12.31 14.87
CA ILE A 366 22.31 -13.48 15.60
C ILE A 366 23.47 -14.11 14.84
N PHE A 367 24.64 -14.16 15.46
CA PHE A 367 25.81 -14.85 14.92
C PHE A 367 25.90 -16.23 15.54
N ASN A 368 25.89 -17.27 14.70
CA ASN A 368 26.23 -18.63 15.11
C ASN A 368 27.48 -19.09 14.37
N ARG A 369 28.29 -19.91 15.06
CA ARG A 369 29.45 -20.57 14.48
C ARG A 369 29.18 -22.06 14.32
N ASP A 370 29.81 -22.67 13.33
CA ASP A 370 29.80 -24.13 13.21
C ASP A 370 30.71 -24.79 14.26
N GLN A 371 30.69 -26.12 14.33
CA GLN A 371 31.48 -26.87 15.33
C GLN A 371 32.99 -26.66 15.21
N SER A 372 33.47 -26.30 14.02
CA SER A 372 34.89 -26.05 13.76
C SER A 372 35.30 -24.59 14.02
N ASP A 373 34.35 -23.72 14.41
CA ASP A 373 34.51 -22.26 14.53
C ASP A 373 35.04 -21.56 13.25
N PHE A 374 35.03 -22.27 12.12
CA PHE A 374 35.53 -21.81 10.84
C PHE A 374 34.46 -21.07 10.05
N TRP A 375 33.19 -21.50 10.16
CA TRP A 375 32.06 -20.90 9.45
C TRP A 375 31.19 -20.09 10.40
N ILE A 376 30.80 -18.90 9.93
CA ILE A 376 29.93 -17.98 10.66
C ILE A 376 28.64 -17.78 9.85
N TYR A 377 27.51 -17.90 10.55
CA TYR A 377 26.17 -17.66 10.02
C TYR A 377 25.57 -16.46 10.75
N ALA A 378 25.54 -15.32 10.09
CA ALA A 378 24.84 -14.13 10.58
C ALA A 378 23.37 -14.20 10.13
N MET A 379 22.46 -14.28 11.09
CA MET A 379 21.03 -14.55 10.88
C MET A 379 20.17 -13.42 11.40
N TYR A 380 19.13 -13.07 10.64
CA TYR A 380 18.12 -12.09 11.05
C TYR A 380 16.80 -12.36 10.36
N ASN A 381 15.68 -12.30 11.09
CA ASN A 381 14.38 -12.49 10.48
C ASN A 381 13.93 -11.22 9.74
N VAL A 382 13.60 -11.35 8.45
CA VAL A 382 13.00 -10.28 7.65
C VAL A 382 11.50 -10.20 7.93
N ASP A 383 10.86 -11.37 7.95
CA ASP A 383 9.46 -11.61 8.32
C ASP A 383 9.41 -12.74 9.36
N PRO A 384 8.28 -12.97 10.06
CA PRO A 384 8.20 -13.95 11.15
C PRO A 384 8.67 -15.37 10.80
N ARG A 385 8.55 -15.77 9.53
CA ARG A 385 8.94 -17.10 9.01
C ARG A 385 10.05 -17.06 7.97
N MET A 386 10.66 -15.90 7.74
CA MET A 386 11.73 -15.72 6.76
C MET A 386 13.01 -15.25 7.43
N THR A 387 13.99 -16.15 7.49
CA THR A 387 15.31 -15.88 8.04
C THR A 387 16.28 -15.55 6.91
N PHE A 388 16.87 -14.36 6.96
CA PHE A 388 17.95 -13.94 6.08
C PHE A 388 19.28 -14.31 6.72
N ILE A 389 20.15 -14.95 5.94
CA ILE A 389 21.39 -15.54 6.44
C ILE A 389 22.55 -15.16 5.52
N VAL A 390 23.64 -14.70 6.14
CA VAL A 390 24.93 -14.50 5.47
C VAL A 390 25.90 -15.52 6.05
N ALA A 391 26.38 -16.43 5.19
CA ALA A 391 27.37 -17.45 5.53
C ALA A 391 28.75 -17.01 5.01
N TYR A 392 29.76 -17.04 5.88
CA TYR A 392 31.12 -16.63 5.53
C TYR A 392 32.15 -17.27 6.45
N GLU A 393 33.38 -17.33 5.96
CA GLU A 393 34.52 -17.85 6.71
C GLU A 393 34.99 -16.85 7.77
N SER A 394 35.37 -17.38 8.93
CA SER A 394 36.05 -16.67 10.02
C SER A 394 37.41 -16.17 9.55
N CYS A 395 37.75 -14.91 9.81
CA CYS A 395 39.00 -14.33 9.32
C CYS A 395 39.72 -13.49 10.38
N SER A 396 41.00 -13.18 10.13
CA SER A 396 41.83 -12.38 11.05
C SER A 396 41.28 -10.96 11.29
N LYS A 397 40.55 -10.39 10.33
CA LYS A 397 39.85 -9.09 10.45
C LYS A 397 38.35 -9.26 10.74
N GLN A 398 38.01 -10.18 11.65
CA GLN A 398 36.64 -10.57 11.92
C GLN A 398 35.71 -9.39 12.23
N LYS A 399 36.17 -8.45 13.06
CA LYS A 399 35.38 -7.29 13.51
C LYS A 399 34.93 -6.39 12.35
N ASP A 400 35.78 -6.17 11.37
CA ASP A 400 35.47 -5.34 10.20
C ASP A 400 34.47 -6.07 9.28
N LYS A 401 34.68 -7.38 9.08
CA LYS A 401 33.77 -8.23 8.28
C LYS A 401 32.37 -8.29 8.91
N ASP A 402 32.29 -8.48 10.23
CA ASP A 402 31.04 -8.48 10.99
C ASP A 402 30.32 -7.14 10.92
N ALA A 403 31.05 -6.03 10.95
CA ALA A 403 30.46 -4.69 10.80
C ALA A 403 29.81 -4.51 9.42
N HIS A 404 30.50 -4.89 8.34
CA HIS A 404 29.95 -4.83 6.98
C HIS A 404 28.71 -5.73 6.81
N VAL A 405 28.77 -6.95 7.34
CA VAL A 405 27.62 -7.89 7.32
C VAL A 405 26.45 -7.32 8.13
N THR A 406 26.73 -6.75 9.29
CA THR A 406 25.71 -6.14 10.17
C THR A 406 24.98 -5.00 9.48
N THR A 407 25.72 -4.06 8.88
CA THR A 407 25.13 -2.96 8.12
C THR A 407 24.29 -3.48 6.96
N PHE A 408 24.84 -4.42 6.18
CA PHE A 408 24.14 -4.96 5.01
C PHE A 408 22.83 -5.68 5.38
N ILE A 409 22.85 -6.59 6.37
CA ILE A 409 21.65 -7.29 6.82
C ILE A 409 20.62 -6.29 7.35
N THR A 410 21.04 -5.33 8.17
CA THR A 410 20.13 -4.32 8.75
C THR A 410 19.43 -3.51 7.66
N ASP A 411 20.19 -2.99 6.70
CA ASP A 411 19.67 -2.16 5.61
C ASP A 411 18.75 -2.95 4.68
N MET A 412 19.15 -4.18 4.31
CA MET A 412 18.36 -5.05 3.43
C MET A 412 17.04 -5.44 4.09
N CYS A 413 17.07 -5.86 5.36
CA CYS A 413 15.88 -6.30 6.06
C CYS A 413 14.93 -5.13 6.34
N LEU A 414 15.46 -3.94 6.66
CA LEU A 414 14.65 -2.73 6.81
C LEU A 414 13.94 -2.34 5.51
N GLN A 415 14.64 -2.42 4.36
CA GLN A 415 14.03 -2.16 3.05
C GLN A 415 12.93 -3.17 2.72
N MET A 416 13.18 -4.46 2.95
CA MET A 416 12.21 -5.53 2.65
C MET A 416 10.97 -5.53 3.55
N ARG A 417 11.04 -4.95 4.76
CA ARG A 417 9.87 -4.76 5.62
C ARG A 417 8.95 -3.61 5.16
N CYS A 418 9.41 -2.79 4.21
CA CYS A 418 8.66 -1.69 3.62
C CYS A 418 8.19 -0.60 4.62
N ASN A 419 8.64 -0.60 5.89
CA ASN A 419 8.27 0.41 6.90
C ASN A 419 8.46 1.83 6.38
N LYS A 420 9.59 2.11 5.71
CA LYS A 420 9.88 3.43 5.13
C LYS A 420 8.89 3.87 4.05
N VAL A 421 8.21 2.94 3.39
CA VAL A 421 7.14 3.26 2.45
C VAL A 421 5.89 3.71 3.21
N PHE A 422 5.52 3.00 4.27
CA PHE A 422 4.42 3.40 5.16
C PHE A 422 4.70 4.72 5.87
N GLU A 423 5.93 4.93 6.38
CA GLU A 423 6.35 6.20 6.98
C GLU A 423 6.22 7.38 6.00
N SER A 424 6.46 7.13 4.69
CA SER A 424 6.35 8.16 3.65
C SER A 424 4.91 8.57 3.29
N LEU A 425 3.89 7.99 3.95
CA LEU A 425 2.52 8.53 3.96
C LEU A 425 2.52 9.99 4.45
N LYS A 426 3.34 10.28 5.46
CA LYS A 426 3.62 11.65 5.87
C LYS A 426 4.80 12.12 5.03
N LEU A 427 4.54 13.04 4.10
CA LEU A 427 5.60 13.64 3.30
C LEU A 427 6.65 14.24 4.26
N ALA A 428 7.86 13.68 4.23
CA ALA A 428 9.00 14.31 4.86
C ALA A 428 9.22 15.65 4.16
N LYS A 429 9.32 16.73 4.94
CA LYS A 429 9.67 18.05 4.40
C LYS A 429 11.06 18.03 3.77
#